data_AF-A0A7R9E883-F1
#
_entry.id   AF-A0A7R9E883-F1
#
_cell.length_a   1.000
_cell.length_b   1.000
_cell.length_c   1.000
_cell.angle_alpha   90.00
_cell.angle_beta   90.00
_cell.angle_gamma   90.00
#
_symmetry.space_group_name_H-M   'P 1'
#
loop_
_entity.id
_entity.type
_entity.pdbx_description
1 polymer ?
#
loop_
_entity_poly.entity_id
_entity_poly.type
_entity_poly.pdbx_seq_one_letter_code
_entity_poly.pdbx_strand_id
1 'polypeptide(L)'
;MPSGIGTSGDKQTMFYVEVTDQMKIGSGKLFILSQQGGGNPKEGELIEVVEMSISEATSYMAQDKVQSPGGFMFALMWFFHNKVHI
;
A
#
# COMPACT_ATOMS: atom_id res chain seq x y z
N MET A 1 1.62 2.64 23.41
CA MET A 1 0.18 2.49 23.10
C MET A 1 0.08 1.62 21.86
N PRO A 2 -0.73 0.56 21.81
CA PRO A 2 -0.98 -0.18 20.57
C PRO A 2 -1.64 0.74 19.54
N SER A 3 -1.34 0.55 18.25
CA SER A 3 -2.05 1.27 17.18
C SER A 3 -3.54 0.90 17.21
N GLY A 4 -4.45 1.87 17.14
CA GLY A 4 -5.91 1.64 17.12
C GLY A 4 -6.45 1.04 15.82
N ILE A 5 -5.55 0.63 14.92
CA ILE A 5 -5.86 0.04 13.61
C ILE A 5 -6.60 -1.28 13.84
N GLY A 6 -7.83 -1.38 13.35
CA GLY A 6 -8.68 -2.57 13.48
C GLY A 6 -9.45 -2.69 14.80
N THR A 7 -9.17 -1.84 15.80
CA THR A 7 -9.91 -1.81 17.09
C THR A 7 -10.77 -0.56 17.26
N SER A 8 -10.38 0.56 16.63
CA SER A 8 -11.10 1.83 16.65
C SER A 8 -11.75 2.08 15.29
N GLY A 9 -12.98 2.58 15.30
CA GLY A 9 -13.73 2.91 14.08
C GLY A 9 -13.77 4.41 13.82
N ASP A 10 -13.63 4.80 12.56
CA ASP A 10 -13.88 6.15 12.05
C ASP A 10 -14.32 6.08 10.58
N LYS A 11 -14.88 7.17 10.03
CA LYS A 11 -15.20 7.27 8.61
C LYS A 11 -13.92 7.26 7.78
N GLN A 12 -13.86 6.40 6.78
CA GLN A 12 -12.74 6.29 5.85
C GLN A 12 -13.21 6.59 4.43
N THR A 13 -12.43 7.40 3.69
CA THR A 13 -12.64 7.69 2.27
C THR A 13 -11.46 7.12 1.50
N MET A 14 -11.73 6.37 0.44
CA MET A 14 -10.72 5.69 -0.36
C MET A 14 -10.64 6.27 -1.77
N PHE A 15 -9.43 6.50 -2.27
CA PHE A 15 -9.15 7.00 -3.62
C PHE A 15 -8.31 6.01 -4.41
N TYR A 16 -8.49 5.98 -5.73
CA TYR A 16 -7.72 5.16 -6.66
C TYR A 16 -7.06 6.06 -7.71
N VAL A 17 -5.82 5.74 -8.09
CA VAL A 17 -5.07 6.45 -9.13
C VAL A 17 -4.18 5.48 -9.89
N GLU A 18 -4.01 5.71 -11.19
CA GLU A 18 -3.07 4.99 -12.03
C GLU A 18 -1.72 5.70 -12.01
N VAL A 19 -0.65 4.92 -11.84
CA VAL A 19 0.72 5.43 -11.76
C VAL A 19 1.61 4.74 -12.79
N THR A 20 2.69 5.41 -13.17
CA THR A 20 3.73 4.85 -14.06
C THR A 20 5.09 4.96 -13.39
N ASP A 21 6.07 4.19 -13.87
CA ASP A 21 7.44 4.26 -13.35
C ASP A 21 8.07 5.65 -13.48
N GLN A 22 7.61 6.47 -14.43
CA GLN A 22 8.07 7.85 -14.60
C GLN A 22 7.69 8.76 -13.42
N MET A 23 6.70 8.36 -12.62
CA MET A 23 6.22 9.11 -11.45
C MET A 23 6.98 8.76 -10.17
N LYS A 24 7.90 7.78 -10.22
CA LYS A 24 8.72 7.39 -9.07
C LYS A 24 9.75 8.46 -8.74
N ILE A 25 9.73 8.95 -7.50
CA ILE A 25 10.73 9.88 -6.97
C ILE A 25 11.85 9.05 -6.31
N GLY A 26 13.11 9.40 -6.55
CA GLY A 26 14.27 8.75 -5.91
C GLY A 26 14.85 7.52 -6.64
N SER A 27 14.41 7.22 -7.86
CA SER A 27 14.80 6.06 -8.69
C SER A 27 16.18 6.14 -9.37
N GLY A 28 17.00 7.16 -9.04
CA GLY A 28 18.37 7.28 -9.54
C GLY A 28 19.35 6.36 -8.81
N LYS A 29 20.20 5.64 -9.56
CA LYS A 29 21.19 4.66 -9.07
C LYS A 29 22.18 5.19 -8.01
N LEU A 30 22.28 6.51 -7.84
CA LEU A 30 23.18 7.17 -6.88
C LEU A 30 22.50 7.50 -5.53
N PHE A 31 21.18 7.34 -5.42
CA PHE A 31 20.36 7.68 -4.25
C PHE A 31 19.85 6.45 -3.46
N ILE A 32 20.44 5.28 -3.69
CA ILE A 32 19.98 3.98 -3.15
C ILE A 32 20.10 3.88 -1.61
N LEU A 33 20.56 4.92 -0.90
CA LEU A 33 20.79 4.84 0.55
C LEU A 33 20.04 5.86 1.43
N SER A 34 19.14 6.72 0.92
CA SER A 34 18.49 7.71 1.82
C SER A 34 17.01 8.05 1.63
N GLN A 35 16.34 7.60 0.55
CA GLN A 35 14.98 8.07 0.23
C GLN A 35 14.06 6.93 -0.29
N GLN A 36 14.20 5.71 0.23
CA GLN A 36 13.38 4.56 -0.17
C GLN A 36 12.29 4.34 0.88
N GLY A 37 11.08 4.85 0.64
CA GLY A 37 9.96 4.73 1.58
C GLY A 37 8.81 5.70 1.30
N GLY A 38 7.64 5.42 1.85
CA GLY A 38 6.43 6.25 1.70
C GLY A 38 6.24 7.29 2.81
N GLY A 39 7.08 7.27 3.84
CA GLY A 39 6.96 8.11 5.02
C GLY A 39 8.06 9.16 5.14
N ASN A 40 7.83 10.18 5.95
CA ASN A 40 8.84 11.14 6.35
C ASN A 40 9.51 10.74 7.69
N PRO A 41 10.79 10.30 7.70
CA PRO A 41 11.47 9.91 8.94
C PRO A 41 11.60 11.05 9.96
N LYS A 42 11.60 12.31 9.51
CA LYS A 42 11.62 13.48 10.42
C LYS A 42 10.32 13.66 11.19
N GLU A 43 9.22 13.12 10.67
CA GLU A 43 7.91 13.06 11.32
C GLU A 43 7.71 11.74 12.09
N GLY A 44 8.72 10.86 12.10
CA GLY A 44 8.65 9.55 12.73
C GLY A 44 7.95 8.49 11.89
N GLU A 45 7.68 8.76 10.60
CA GLU A 45 7.03 7.82 9.71
C GLU A 45 8.06 6.89 9.05
N LEU A 46 8.07 5.64 9.50
CA LEU A 46 8.93 4.58 8.97
C LEU A 46 8.08 3.65 8.09
N ILE A 47 7.84 4.07 6.85
CA ILE A 47 6.94 3.38 5.91
C ILE A 47 7.75 2.86 4.72
N GLU A 48 7.67 1.56 4.47
CA GLU A 48 8.21 0.90 3.28
C GLU A 48 7.17 0.87 2.15
N VAL A 49 7.62 1.04 0.91
CA VAL A 49 6.77 0.88 -0.29
C VAL A 49 6.95 -0.54 -0.83
N VAL A 50 5.84 -1.26 -0.97
CA VAL A 50 5.81 -2.60 -1.57
C VAL A 50 5.06 -2.52 -2.89
N GLU A 51 5.72 -2.93 -3.97
CA GLU A 51 5.11 -3.10 -5.29
C GLU A 51 4.74 -4.57 -5.47
N MET A 52 3.51 -4.84 -5.87
CA MET A 52 3.02 -6.20 -6.11
C MET A 52 2.39 -6.27 -7.50
N SER A 53 2.73 -7.32 -8.24
CA SER A 53 1.94 -7.70 -9.41
C SER A 53 0.53 -8.12 -9.00
N ILE A 54 -0.39 -8.12 -9.97
CA ILE A 54 -1.78 -8.57 -9.76
C ILE A 54 -1.80 -10.02 -9.24
N SER A 55 -0.92 -10.89 -9.74
CA SER A 55 -0.82 -12.28 -9.30
C SER A 55 -0.36 -12.40 -7.84
N GLU A 56 0.63 -11.60 -7.44
CA GLU A 56 1.10 -11.57 -6.05
C GLU A 56 0.02 -11.03 -5.11
N ALA A 57 -0.68 -9.96 -5.50
CA ALA A 57 -1.77 -9.39 -4.70
C ALA A 57 -2.97 -10.36 -4.59
N THR A 58 -3.26 -11.13 -5.64
CA THR A 58 -4.29 -12.19 -5.61
C THR A 58 -3.88 -13.30 -4.65
N SER A 59 -2.62 -13.73 -4.73
CA SER A 59 -2.07 -14.77 -3.84
C SER A 59 -2.04 -14.30 -2.37
N TYR A 60 -1.79 -13.01 -2.15
CA TYR A 60 -1.83 -12.39 -0.83
C TYR A 60 -3.22 -12.45 -0.21
N MET A 61 -4.25 -12.09 -0.98
CA MET A 61 -5.65 -12.14 -0.54
C MET A 61 -6.15 -13.57 -0.27
N ALA A 62 -5.51 -14.58 -0.84
CA ALA A 62 -5.88 -15.99 -0.67
C ALA A 62 -5.29 -16.64 0.60
N GLN A 63 -4.46 -15.93 1.37
CA GLN A 63 -3.86 -16.48 2.59
C GLN A 63 -4.91 -16.59 3.71
N ASP A 64 -4.83 -17.67 4.49
CA ASP A 64 -5.71 -17.91 5.64
C ASP A 64 -5.66 -16.79 6.70
N LYS A 65 -4.51 -16.11 6.81
CA LYS A 65 -4.27 -14.99 7.72
C LYS A 65 -3.47 -13.92 7.02
N VAL A 66 -3.99 -12.70 7.04
CA VAL A 66 -3.33 -11.49 6.51
C VAL A 66 -3.18 -10.46 7.62
N GLN A 67 -2.00 -9.86 7.73
CA GLN A 67 -1.72 -8.81 8.70
C GLN A 67 -1.98 -7.44 8.06
N SER A 68 -3.21 -7.23 7.58
CA SER A 68 -3.60 -5.97 6.93
C SER A 68 -4.88 -5.39 7.53
N PRO A 69 -5.01 -4.05 7.56
CA PRO A 69 -6.26 -3.40 7.97
C PRO A 69 -7.41 -3.75 7.03
N GLY A 70 -8.63 -3.79 7.55
CA GLY A 70 -9.83 -4.08 6.75
C GLY A 70 -10.04 -3.11 5.58
N GLY A 71 -9.69 -1.83 5.73
CA GLY A 71 -9.76 -0.84 4.64
C GLY A 71 -8.83 -1.18 3.46
N PHE A 72 -7.63 -1.69 3.73
CA PHE A 72 -6.70 -2.15 2.69
C PHE A 72 -7.25 -3.37 1.95
N MET A 73 -7.79 -4.33 2.69
CA MET A 73 -8.43 -5.52 2.11
C MET A 73 -9.61 -5.13 1.20
N PHE A 74 -10.41 -4.16 1.63
CA PHE A 74 -11.50 -3.60 0.82
C PHE A 74 -11.00 -2.92 -0.46
N ALA A 75 -9.89 -2.18 -0.38
CA ALA A 75 -9.27 -1.56 -1.55
C ALA A 75 -8.90 -2.58 -2.63
N LEU A 76 -8.25 -3.68 -2.23
CA LEU A 76 -7.88 -4.76 -3.15
C LEU A 76 -9.10 -5.46 -3.74
N MET A 77 -10.13 -5.76 -2.92
CA MET A 77 -11.38 -6.34 -3.42
C MET A 77 -12.07 -5.42 -4.44
N TRP A 78 -12.15 -4.12 -4.15
CA TRP A 78 -12.73 -3.14 -5.07
C TRP A 78 -11.93 -3.07 -6.37
N PHE A 79 -10.60 -3.05 -6.29
CA PHE A 79 -9.72 -3.04 -7.47
C PHE A 79 -9.91 -4.30 -8.32
N PHE A 80 -9.90 -5.50 -7.71
CA PHE A 80 -10.12 -6.75 -8.42
C PHE A 80 -11.51 -6.85 -9.06
N HIS A 81 -12.53 -6.28 -8.43
CA HIS A 81 -13.87 -6.29 -8.99
C HIS A 81 -14.07 -5.29 -10.15
N ASN A 82 -13.42 -4.12 -10.08
CA ASN A 82 -13.76 -3.00 -10.97
C ASN A 82 -12.66 -2.63 -11.98
N LYS A 83 -11.40 -2.99 -11.73
CA LYS A 83 -10.24 -2.40 -12.42
C LYS A 83 -9.24 -3.40 -12.97
N VAL A 84 -9.19 -4.64 -12.49
CA VAL A 84 -8.17 -5.63 -12.89
C VAL A 84 -8.18 -6.02 -14.38
N HIS A 85 -9.25 -5.71 -15.10
CA HIS A 85 -9.43 -6.02 -16.52
C HIS A 85 -9.13 -4.86 -17.46
N ILE A 86 -8.71 -3.72 -16.92
CA ILE A 86 -8.29 -2.53 -17.69
C ILE A 86 -6.79 -2.66 -18.00
#